data_AF-A0A918XKK1-F1
#
_entry.id   AF-A0A918XKK1-F1
#
_cell.length_a   1.000
_cell.length_b   1.000
_cell.length_c   1.000
_cell.angle_alpha   90.00
_cell.angle_beta   90.00
_cell.angle_gamma   90.00
#
_symmetry.space_group_name_H-M   'P 1'
#
loop_
_entity.id
_entity.type
_entity.pdbx_description
1 polymer ?
#
loop_
_entity_poly.entity_id
_entity_poly.type
_entity_poly.pdbx_seq_one_letter_code
_entity_poly.pdbx_strand_id
1 'polypeptide(L)'
;MDTPEPTEVITGWIPHDARWHTRARSAAQNGLEPLRRYVTDLVSGHRDDGTEITDESDLRSIRAVVEDLGALGLSGVDWRRVRDALVPPHCARNEERAPG
;
A
#
# COMPACT_ATOMS: atom_id res chain seq x y z
N MET A 1 -20.99 -13.23 5.15
CA MET A 1 -20.27 -11.95 5.18
C MET A 1 -18.90 -12.26 4.63
N ASP A 2 -18.71 -12.00 3.35
CA ASP A 2 -17.44 -12.16 2.67
C ASP A 2 -16.43 -11.22 3.34
N THR A 3 -15.42 -11.80 4.01
CA THR A 3 -14.31 -11.03 4.55
C THR A 3 -13.52 -10.47 3.37
N PRO A 4 -13.23 -9.15 3.31
CA PRO A 4 -12.52 -8.57 2.20
C PRO A 4 -11.18 -9.29 2.00
N GLU A 5 -10.79 -9.51 0.75
CA GLU A 5 -9.52 -10.16 0.49
C GLU A 5 -8.37 -9.27 1.01
N PRO A 6 -7.29 -9.85 1.57
CA PRO A 6 -6.19 -9.06 2.12
C PRO A 6 -5.62 -8.04 1.12
N THR A 7 -5.61 -8.41 -0.15
CA THR A 7 -5.20 -7.53 -1.24
C THR A 7 -6.12 -6.33 -1.37
N GLU A 8 -7.44 -6.52 -1.31
CA GLU A 8 -8.42 -5.44 -1.44
C GLU A 8 -8.32 -4.46 -0.28
N VAL A 9 -8.13 -4.96 0.95
CA VAL A 9 -7.89 -4.14 2.14
C VAL A 9 -6.70 -3.20 1.94
N ILE A 10 -5.54 -3.74 1.52
CA ILE A 10 -4.34 -2.91 1.30
C ILE A 10 -4.52 -1.94 0.13
N THR A 11 -5.13 -2.37 -0.98
CA THR A 11 -5.37 -1.48 -2.13
C THR A 11 -6.44 -0.42 -1.88
N GLY A 12 -7.36 -0.67 -0.96
CA GLY A 12 -8.39 0.29 -0.54
C GLY A 12 -7.90 1.26 0.55
N TRP A 13 -6.85 0.89 1.28
CA TRP A 13 -6.29 1.72 2.35
C TRP A 13 -5.13 2.58 1.87
N ILE A 14 -4.00 1.98 1.47
CA ILE A 14 -2.75 2.73 1.26
C ILE A 14 -2.85 3.82 0.17
N PRO A 15 -3.47 3.58 -1.00
CA PRO A 15 -3.62 4.63 -2.02
C PRO A 15 -4.55 5.78 -1.59
N HIS A 16 -5.49 5.52 -0.68
CA HIS A 16 -6.47 6.51 -0.21
C HIS A 16 -5.97 7.30 1.00
N ASP A 17 -5.04 6.74 1.76
CA ASP A 17 -4.46 7.38 2.93
C ASP A 17 -3.21 8.18 2.54
N ALA A 18 -3.36 9.51 2.42
CA ALA A 18 -2.29 10.39 1.92
C ALA A 18 -0.99 10.29 2.74
N ARG A 19 -1.11 9.91 4.02
CA ARG A 19 0.01 9.69 4.95
C ARG A 19 0.94 8.58 4.44
N TRP A 20 0.38 7.43 4.14
CA TRP A 20 1.12 6.23 3.72
C TRP A 20 1.35 6.17 2.22
N HIS A 21 0.46 6.78 1.43
CA HIS A 21 0.51 6.74 -0.03
C HIS A 21 1.87 7.20 -0.58
N THR A 22 2.42 8.32 -0.11
CA THR A 22 3.67 8.88 -0.63
C THR A 22 4.84 7.92 -0.43
N ARG A 23 4.98 7.37 0.77
CA ARG A 23 6.06 6.45 1.13
C ARG A 23 5.88 5.08 0.50
N ALA A 24 4.67 4.52 0.53
CA ALA A 24 4.35 3.28 -0.13
C ALA A 24 4.57 3.35 -1.65
N ARG A 25 4.20 4.47 -2.28
CA ARG A 25 4.44 4.72 -3.71
C ARG A 25 5.94 4.80 -4.01
N SER A 26 6.73 5.44 -3.14
CA SER A 26 8.19 5.45 -3.27
C SER A 26 8.76 4.02 -3.16
N ALA A 27 8.33 3.25 -2.16
CA ALA A 27 8.74 1.85 -2.00
C ALA A 27 8.34 0.98 -3.21
N ALA A 28 7.12 1.16 -3.72
CA ALA A 28 6.59 0.49 -4.90
C ALA A 28 7.39 0.78 -6.19
N GLN A 29 7.86 2.02 -6.37
CA GLN A 29 8.74 2.41 -7.48
C GLN A 29 10.11 1.72 -7.39
N ASN A 30 10.61 1.46 -6.17
CA ASN A 30 11.86 0.74 -5.96
C ASN A 30 11.72 -0.79 -6.13
N GLY A 31 10.50 -1.32 -6.19
CA GLY A 31 10.22 -2.74 -6.42
C GLY A 31 9.19 -3.35 -5.46
N LEU A 32 8.90 -4.64 -5.66
CA LEU A 32 7.91 -5.38 -4.86
C LEU A 32 8.40 -5.70 -3.44
N GLU A 33 9.68 -6.04 -3.28
CA GLU A 33 10.27 -6.30 -1.96
C GLU A 33 10.31 -5.06 -1.06
N PRO A 34 10.79 -3.88 -1.51
CA PRO A 34 10.74 -2.68 -0.69
C PRO A 34 9.31 -2.31 -0.28
N LEU A 35 8.33 -2.44 -1.18
CA LEU A 35 6.91 -2.25 -0.87
C LEU A 35 6.44 -3.21 0.22
N ARG A 36 6.67 -4.51 0.03
CA ARG A 36 6.30 -5.54 1.02
C ARG A 36 6.93 -5.25 2.38
N ARG A 37 8.21 -4.90 2.42
CA ARG A 37 8.93 -4.56 3.65
C ARG A 37 8.32 -3.35 4.34
N TYR A 38 8.06 -2.27 3.59
CA TYR A 38 7.45 -1.06 4.11
C TYR A 38 6.08 -1.34 4.74
N VAL A 39 5.19 -2.04 4.03
CA VAL A 39 3.85 -2.36 4.56
C VAL A 39 3.92 -3.31 5.75
N THR A 40 4.88 -4.24 5.76
CA THR A 40 5.09 -5.13 6.91
C THR A 40 5.55 -4.36 8.14
N ASP A 41 6.49 -3.42 7.98
CA ASP A 41 6.97 -2.58 9.08
C ASP A 41 5.86 -1.62 9.59
N LEU A 42 5.03 -1.12 8.68
CA LEU A 42 3.88 -0.27 9.01
C LEU A 42 2.82 -1.03 9.81
N VAL A 43 2.42 -2.21 9.35
CA VAL A 43 1.29 -2.98 9.89
C VAL A 43 1.69 -3.81 11.12
N SER A 44 2.87 -4.42 11.11
CA SER A 44 3.36 -5.27 12.22
C SER A 44 4.31 -4.54 13.16
N GLY A 45 5.10 -3.60 12.63
CA GLY A 45 6.08 -2.83 13.41
C GLY A 45 5.55 -1.51 13.95
N HIS A 46 4.37 -1.06 13.51
CA HIS A 46 3.85 0.29 13.76
C HIS A 46 4.88 1.38 13.46
N ARG A 47 5.61 1.22 12.36
CA ARG A 47 6.70 2.09 11.95
C ARG A 47 6.53 2.56 10.52
N ASP A 48 6.72 3.85 10.30
CA ASP A 48 6.82 4.46 8.98
C ASP A 48 8.29 4.63 8.62
N ASP A 49 8.81 3.76 7.74
CA ASP A 49 10.19 3.83 7.25
C ASP A 49 11.24 3.83 8.38
N GLY A 50 10.99 3.05 9.44
CA GLY A 50 11.82 2.99 10.65
C GLY A 50 11.52 4.06 11.70
N THR A 51 10.57 4.97 11.47
CA THR A 51 10.08 5.93 12.47
C THR A 51 8.89 5.35 13.21
N GLU A 52 8.93 5.31 14.54
CA GLU A 52 7.80 4.81 15.34
C GLU A 52 6.58 5.73 15.22
N ILE A 53 5.42 5.12 15.00
CA ILE A 53 4.14 5.82 14.94
C ILE A 53 3.65 6.03 16.36
N THR A 54 3.69 7.27 16.83
CA THR A 54 3.25 7.66 18.17
C THR A 54 1.83 8.23 18.19
N ASP A 55 1.26 8.53 17.03
CA ASP A 55 -0.09 9.09 16.92
C ASP A 55 -1.15 8.02 17.13
N GLU A 56 -2.05 8.25 18.10
CA GLU A 56 -3.06 7.28 18.49
C GLU A 56 -4.14 7.06 17.41
N SER A 57 -4.39 8.06 16.57
CA SER A 57 -5.35 7.94 15.45
C SER A 57 -4.76 7.10 14.32
N ASP A 58 -3.46 7.25 14.05
CA ASP A 58 -2.74 6.40 13.11
C ASP A 58 -2.69 4.96 13.59
N LEU A 59 -2.35 4.71 14.85
CA LEU A 59 -2.34 3.38 15.45
C LEU A 59 -3.73 2.72 15.39
N ARG A 60 -4.79 3.48 15.65
CA ARG A 60 -6.18 2.98 15.53
C ARG A 60 -6.51 2.59 14.09
N SER A 61 -6.08 3.39 13.11
CA SER A 61 -6.33 3.13 11.70
C SER A 61 -5.57 1.89 11.22
N ILE A 62 -4.31 1.74 11.61
CA ILE A 62 -3.50 0.55 11.30
C ILE A 62 -4.11 -0.71 11.92
N ARG A 63 -4.58 -0.61 13.17
CA ARG A 63 -5.22 -1.73 13.85
C ARG A 63 -6.49 -2.18 13.14
N ALA A 64 -7.33 -1.25 12.68
CA ALA A 64 -8.52 -1.59 11.91
C ALA A 64 -8.15 -2.37 10.64
N VAL A 65 -7.10 -1.95 9.93
CA VAL A 65 -6.58 -2.65 8.76
C VAL A 65 -6.08 -4.05 9.10
N VAL A 66 -5.38 -4.22 10.22
CA VAL A 66 -4.93 -5.55 10.70
C VAL A 66 -6.13 -6.47 10.96
N GLU A 67 -7.20 -5.94 11.55
CA GLU A 67 -8.43 -6.69 11.80
C GLU A 67 -9.12 -7.10 10.49
N ASP A 68 -9.17 -6.20 9.50
CA ASP A 68 -9.72 -6.47 8.16
C ASP A 68 -8.88 -7.48 7.35
N LEU A 69 -7.56 -7.52 7.52
CA LEU A 69 -6.69 -8.52 6.88
C LEU A 69 -6.96 -9.96 7.36
N GLY A 70 -7.57 -10.11 8.54
CA GLY A 70 -7.99 -11.38 9.10
C GLY A 70 -6.85 -12.41 9.26
N ALA A 71 -7.19 -13.70 9.19
CA ALA A 71 -6.26 -14.80 9.48
C ALA A 71 -5.11 -14.96 8.46
N LEU A 72 -5.31 -14.49 7.22
CA LEU A 72 -4.28 -14.57 6.18
C LEU A 72 -3.23 -13.46 6.33
N GLY A 73 -3.61 -12.33 6.93
CA GLY A 73 -2.71 -11.21 7.16
C GLY A 73 -2.06 -10.73 5.86
N LEU A 74 -0.82 -10.27 5.97
CA LEU A 74 0.01 -9.86 4.83
C LEU A 74 0.49 -11.03 3.94
N SER A 75 0.29 -12.28 4.36
CA SER A 75 0.70 -13.45 3.58
C SER A 75 -0.24 -13.73 2.41
N GLY A 76 -1.49 -13.27 2.49
CA GLY A 76 -2.49 -13.37 1.42
C GLY A 76 -2.52 -12.17 0.46
N VAL A 77 -1.60 -11.22 0.61
CA VAL A 77 -1.59 -9.98 -0.19
C VAL A 77 -0.86 -10.20 -1.51
N ASP A 78 -1.54 -9.91 -2.62
CA ASP A 78 -0.92 -9.83 -3.94
C ASP A 78 -0.23 -8.47 -4.12
N TRP A 79 1.07 -8.46 -3.84
CA TRP A 79 1.91 -7.27 -3.92
C TRP A 79 2.03 -6.67 -5.33
N ARG A 80 1.79 -7.46 -6.38
CA ARG A 80 1.77 -6.92 -7.75
C ARG A 80 0.57 -6.03 -7.95
N ARG A 81 -0.61 -6.45 -7.49
CA ARG A 81 -1.83 -5.66 -7.54
C ARG A 81 -1.74 -4.40 -6.66
N VAL A 82 -1.15 -4.51 -5.47
CA VAL A 82 -0.88 -3.34 -4.61
C VAL A 82 0.05 -2.34 -5.29
N ARG A 83 1.13 -2.81 -5.92
CA ARG A 83 2.04 -1.94 -6.67
C ARG A 83 1.33 -1.25 -7.84
N ASP A 84 0.51 -1.98 -8.59
CA ASP A 84 -0.23 -1.43 -9.73
C ASP A 84 -1.22 -0.34 -9.30
N ALA A 85 -1.86 -0.50 -8.13
CA ALA A 85 -2.72 0.53 -7.56
C ALA A 85 -1.93 1.80 -7.12
N LEU A 86 -0.73 1.63 -6.58
CA LEU A 86 0.11 2.74 -6.07
C LEU A 86 0.91 3.44 -7.16
N VAL A 87 1.41 2.68 -8.11
CA VAL A 87 2.20 3.11 -9.26
C VAL A 87 1.45 2.56 -10.49
N PRO A 88 0.30 3.17 -10.83
CA PRO A 88 -0.39 2.80 -12.05
C PRO A 88 0.61 2.93 -13.18
N PRO A 89 0.63 1.97 -14.13
CA PRO A 89 1.47 2.08 -15.30
C PRO A 89 1.21 3.45 -15.89
N HIS A 90 2.22 4.31 -15.83
CA HIS A 90 2.17 5.64 -16.40
C HIS A 90 1.58 5.50 -17.79
N CYS A 91 0.62 6.37 -18.13
CA CYS A 91 0.13 6.60 -19.47
C CYS A 91 1.26 6.46 -20.51
N ALA A 92 1.50 5.24 -21.00
CA ALA A 92 2.01 5.02 -22.33
C ALA A 92 0.81 5.28 -23.26
N ARG A 93 0.37 6.55 -23.28
CA ARG A 93 -0.58 7.06 -24.24
C ARG A 93 -0.01 8.37 -24.78
N ASN A 94 0.86 8.16 -25.74
CA ASN A 94 0.99 8.94 -26.97
C ASN A 94 1.37 10.42 -26.82
N GLU A 95 2.68 10.62 -26.66
CA GLU A 95 3.42 11.46 -27.59
C GLU A 95 3.29 10.88 -29.02
N GLU A 96 2.11 10.99 -29.65
CA GLU A 96 1.95 10.73 -31.08
C GLU A 96 1.09 11.82 -31.72
N ARG A 97 1.81 12.68 -32.46
CA ARG A 97 1.39 13.51 -33.60
C ARG A 97 0.62 14.80 -33.31
N ALA A 98 1.35 15.91 -33.49
CA ALA A 98 1.18 16.67 -34.74
C ALA A 98 2.52 17.29 -35.18
N PRO A 99 3.09 16.88 -36.34
CA PRO A 99 3.92 17.77 -37.15
C PRO A 99 3.03 18.54 -38.13
N GLY A 100 3.28 19.85 -38.30
CA GLY A 100 2.68 20.67 -39.36
C GLY A 100 2.17 22.00 -38.87
#